data_AF-A0A257AZT4-F1
#
_entry.id   AF-A0A257AZT4-F1
#
_cell.length_a   1.000
_cell.length_b   1.000
_cell.length_c   1.000
_cell.angle_alpha   90.00
_cell.angle_beta   90.00
_cell.angle_gamma   90.00
#
_symmetry.space_group_name_H-M   'P 1'
#
loop_
_entity.id
_entity.type
_entity.pdbx_description
1 polymer ?
#
loop_
_entity_poly.entity_id
_entity_poly.type
_entity_poly.pdbx_seq_one_letter_code
_entity_poly.pdbx_strand_id
1 'polypeptide(L)'
;MARRLRFDDLNREVAPGEIFCLLGASGAGATTAIFLDSAAPTEGEARINGYVAEERPINTKQRLAYIPEQVMPYRNFTGVENLGYFSELAGKRGAKREPLDELGRVRLIG
;
A
#
# COMPACT_ATOMS: atom_id res chain seq x y z
N MET A 1 -9.05 24.28 8.53
CA MET A 1 -9.52 24.28 7.13
C MET A 1 -9.10 22.97 6.47
N ALA A 2 -10.05 22.12 6.08
CA ALA A 2 -9.75 20.87 5.38
C ALA A 2 -9.47 21.20 3.90
N ARG A 3 -8.24 20.95 3.44
CA ARG A 3 -7.87 21.13 2.03
C ARG A 3 -8.54 20.02 1.22
N ARG A 4 -9.51 20.39 0.38
CA ARG A 4 -10.14 19.48 -0.59
C ARG A 4 -9.15 19.26 -1.73
N LEU A 5 -8.63 18.04 -1.87
CA LEU A 5 -7.77 17.65 -2.99
C LEU A 5 -8.66 17.04 -4.07
N ARG A 6 -8.51 17.50 -5.32
CA ARG A 6 -9.39 17.15 -6.45
C ARG A 6 -8.60 16.33 -7.46
N PHE A 7 -9.14 15.16 -7.82
CA PHE A 7 -8.77 14.42 -9.02
C PHE A 7 -9.95 14.43 -9.96
N ASP A 8 -9.73 14.85 -11.19
CA ASP A 8 -10.76 14.89 -12.21
C ASP A 8 -10.47 13.80 -13.24
N ASP A 9 -11.47 12.95 -13.46
CA ASP A 9 -11.54 12.02 -14.60
C ASP A 9 -10.36 11.01 -14.71
N LEU A 10 -10.00 10.36 -13.60
CA LEU A 10 -9.03 9.27 -13.61
C LEU A 10 -9.72 7.92 -13.89
N ASN A 11 -9.72 7.50 -15.15
CA ASN A 11 -10.18 6.18 -15.58
C ASN A 11 -8.98 5.32 -16.00
N ARG A 12 -8.50 4.44 -15.10
CA ARG A 12 -7.37 3.55 -15.37
C ARG A 12 -7.57 2.17 -14.74
N GLU A 13 -7.21 1.15 -15.51
CA GLU A 13 -7.07 -0.23 -15.06
C GLU A 13 -5.58 -0.58 -15.08
N VAL A 14 -5.10 -1.24 -14.03
CA VAL A 14 -3.72 -1.74 -13.93
C VAL A 14 -3.77 -3.26 -13.92
N ALA A 15 -3.20 -3.88 -14.95
CA ALA A 15 -3.26 -5.33 -15.11
C ALA A 15 -2.27 -6.06 -14.18
N PRO A 16 -2.50 -7.35 -13.85
CA PRO A 16 -1.54 -8.13 -13.09
C PRO A 16 -0.15 -8.15 -13.73
N GLY A 17 0.88 -7.79 -12.94
CA GLY A 17 2.27 -7.71 -13.41
C GLY A 17 2.66 -6.39 -14.07
N GLU A 18 1.72 -5.45 -14.21
CA GLU A 18 1.98 -4.12 -14.73
C GLU A 18 2.54 -3.19 -13.64
N ILE A 19 3.47 -2.31 -14.03
CA ILE A 19 3.96 -1.23 -13.18
C ILE A 19 3.32 0.06 -13.66
N PHE A 20 2.48 0.66 -12.82
CA PHE A 20 1.85 1.94 -13.07
C PHE A 20 2.50 3.04 -12.22
N CYS A 21 2.73 4.21 -12.81
CA CYS A 21 3.28 5.37 -12.13
C CYS A 21 2.33 6.56 -12.25
N LEU A 22 1.91 7.10 -11.11
CA LEU A 22 1.14 8.34 -11.04
C LEU A 22 2.10 9.52 -10.83
N LEU A 23 2.29 10.34 -11.87
CA LEU A 23 3.22 11.47 -11.88
C LEU A 23 2.46 12.79 -11.72
N GLY A 24 2.92 13.66 -10.81
CA GLY A 24 2.35 14.98 -10.59
C GLY A 24 3.13 15.77 -9.55
N ALA A 25 2.93 17.10 -9.52
CA ALA A 25 3.52 17.96 -8.49
C ALA A 25 3.05 17.55 -7.08
N SER A 26 3.86 17.83 -6.06
CA SER A 26 3.46 17.59 -4.67
C SER A 26 2.14 18.33 -4.36
N GLY A 27 1.16 17.61 -3.82
CA GLY A 27 -0.19 18.14 -3.59
C GLY A 27 -1.14 18.08 -4.79
N ALA A 28 -0.74 17.48 -5.92
CA ALA A 28 -1.65 17.09 -7.01
C ALA A 28 -2.60 15.95 -6.62
N GLY A 29 -2.44 15.41 -5.41
CA GLY A 29 -3.27 14.37 -4.84
C GLY A 29 -2.70 12.97 -4.99
N ALA A 30 -1.53 12.75 -5.62
CA ALA A 30 -1.03 11.40 -5.95
C ALA A 30 -1.13 10.40 -4.79
N THR A 31 -0.74 10.84 -3.59
CA THR A 31 -0.89 10.11 -2.33
C THR A 31 -2.37 9.77 -2.04
N THR A 32 -3.30 10.73 -2.13
CA THR A 32 -4.75 10.52 -1.98
C THR A 32 -5.33 9.52 -2.99
N ALA A 33 -4.86 9.50 -4.24
CA ALA A 33 -5.27 8.47 -5.21
C ALA A 33 -4.78 7.07 -4.82
N ILE A 34 -3.57 6.96 -4.25
CA ILE A 34 -3.06 5.71 -3.70
C ILE A 34 -3.84 5.30 -2.43
N PHE A 35 -4.39 6.27 -1.69
CA PHE A 35 -5.12 6.11 -0.43
C PHE A 35 -6.66 6.06 -0.57
N LEU A 36 -7.19 5.68 -1.73
CA LEU A 36 -8.65 5.57 -1.96
C LEU A 36 -9.38 4.57 -1.03
N ASP A 37 -8.65 3.77 -0.25
CA ASP A 37 -9.18 2.88 0.78
C ASP A 37 -9.28 3.55 2.18
N SER A 38 -8.76 4.77 2.35
CA SER A 38 -8.81 5.54 3.59
C SER A 38 -9.73 6.76 3.52
N ALA A 39 -10.16 7.17 2.32
CA ALA A 39 -11.11 8.25 2.09
C ALA A 39 -12.01 7.88 0.91
N ALA A 40 -13.33 7.83 1.15
CA ALA A 40 -14.32 7.60 0.11
C ALA A 40 -14.17 8.67 -0.99
N PRO A 41 -14.01 8.31 -2.27
CA PRO A 41 -14.17 9.24 -3.37
C PRO A 41 -15.46 10.06 -3.23
N THR A 42 -15.40 11.32 -3.67
CA THR A 42 -16.63 12.14 -3.77
C THR A 42 -17.53 11.63 -4.90
N GLU A 43 -16.94 11.10 -5.97
CA GLU A 43 -17.61 10.51 -7.13
C GLU A 43 -16.74 9.37 -7.71
N GLY A 44 -17.38 8.37 -8.32
CA GLY A 44 -16.70 7.19 -8.87
C GLY A 44 -16.46 6.07 -7.85
N GLU A 45 -15.68 5.07 -8.25
CA GLU A 45 -15.34 3.93 -7.39
C GLU A 45 -13.91 3.45 -7.65
N ALA A 46 -13.29 2.87 -6.62
CA ALA A 46 -12.00 2.20 -6.74
C ALA A 46 -12.17 0.69 -6.52
N ARG A 47 -11.64 -0.13 -7.45
CA ARG A 47 -11.71 -1.59 -7.36
C ARG A 47 -10.32 -2.19 -7.17
N ILE A 48 -10.18 -3.07 -6.19
CA ILE A 48 -8.96 -3.86 -5.94
C ILE A 48 -9.32 -5.34 -6.07
N ASN A 49 -8.71 -6.03 -7.04
CA ASN A 49 -9.03 -7.42 -7.39
C ASN A 49 -10.55 -7.69 -7.52
N GLY A 50 -11.26 -6.76 -8.17
CA GLY A 50 -12.71 -6.84 -8.42
C GLY A 50 -13.61 -6.36 -7.27
N TYR A 51 -13.08 -6.11 -6.08
CA TYR A 51 -13.85 -5.60 -4.94
C TYR A 51 -13.85 -4.08 -4.90
N VAL A 52 -15.03 -3.48 -4.74
CA VAL A 52 -15.16 -2.04 -4.43
C VAL A 52 -14.54 -1.79 -3.05
N ALA A 53 -13.55 -0.88 -2.99
CA ALA A 53 -12.75 -0.65 -1.79
C ALA A 53 -13.59 -0.20 -0.58
N GLU A 54 -14.55 0.69 -0.79
CA GLU A 54 -15.45 1.18 0.27
C GLU A 54 -16.37 0.09 0.84
N GLU A 55 -16.83 -0.83 -0.02
CA GLU A 55 -17.77 -1.88 0.40
C GLU A 55 -17.09 -3.04 1.11
N ARG A 56 -15.80 -3.29 0.84
CA ARG A 56 -15.03 -4.42 1.37
C ARG A 56 -13.61 -4.00 1.82
N PRO A 57 -13.48 -3.01 2.71
CA PRO A 57 -12.19 -2.40 3.05
C PRO A 57 -11.20 -3.39 3.68
N ILE A 58 -11.68 -4.36 4.47
CA ILE A 58 -10.80 -5.38 5.06
C ILE A 58 -10.24 -6.32 3.97
N ASN A 59 -11.08 -6.74 3.01
CA ASN A 59 -10.67 -7.65 1.94
C ASN A 59 -9.68 -6.97 0.99
N THR A 60 -9.91 -5.70 0.64
CA THR A 60 -9.01 -4.93 -0.22
C THR A 60 -7.68 -4.66 0.47
N LYS A 61 -7.66 -4.28 1.75
CA LYS A 61 -6.43 -4.08 2.54
C LYS A 61 -5.54 -5.32 2.60
N GLN A 62 -6.12 -6.51 2.75
CA GLN A 62 -5.36 -7.76 2.77
C GLN A 62 -4.67 -8.09 1.42
N ARG A 63 -5.06 -7.42 0.33
CA ARG A 63 -4.55 -7.64 -1.03
C ARG A 63 -3.59 -6.55 -1.51
N LEU A 64 -3.39 -5.51 -0.71
CA LEU A 64 -2.56 -4.36 -1.05
C LEU A 64 -1.38 -4.26 -0.09
N ALA A 65 -0.22 -3.87 -0.62
CA ALA A 65 0.91 -3.43 0.18
C ALA A 65 1.11 -1.93 -0.08
N TYR A 66 1.27 -1.15 1.00
CA TYR A 66 1.53 0.28 0.93
C TYR A 66 2.84 0.60 1.64
N ILE A 67 3.73 1.33 0.97
CA ILE A 67 4.98 1.82 1.54
C ILE A 67 4.83 3.33 1.71
N PRO A 68 4.75 3.85 2.93
CA PRO A 68 4.68 5.29 3.15
C PRO A 68 6.00 5.97 2.78
N GLU A 69 5.89 7.25 2.41
CA GLU A 69 7.05 8.12 2.17
C GLU A 69 8.00 8.13 3.39
N GLN A 70 7.44 8.18 4.60
CA GLN A 70 8.18 8.05 5.83
C GLN A 70 7.87 6.71 6.49
N VAL A 71 8.84 5.80 6.47
CA VAL A 71 8.78 4.54 7.23
C VAL A 71 9.32 4.79 8.64
N MET A 72 8.53 4.49 9.66
CA MET A 72 8.93 4.61 11.07
C MET A 72 9.06 3.22 11.72
N PRO A 73 10.23 2.55 11.59
CA PRO A 73 10.46 1.29 12.30
C PRO A 73 10.59 1.51 13.80
N TYR A 74 10.32 0.47 14.58
CA TYR A 74 10.59 0.46 16.01
C TYR A 74 12.10 0.49 16.23
N ARG A 75 12.59 1.60 16.79
CA ARG A 75 14.04 1.82 16.99
C ARG A 75 14.69 0.81 17.93
N ASN A 76 13.90 0.22 18.82
CA ASN A 76 14.38 -0.77 19.78
C ASN A 76 14.40 -2.19 19.19
N PHE A 77 13.96 -2.37 17.94
CA PHE A 77 13.94 -3.64 17.24
C PHE A 77 15.04 -3.64 16.16
N THR A 78 15.69 -4.77 15.96
CA THR A 78 16.52 -5.04 14.79
C THR A 78 15.68 -5.02 13.51
N GLY A 79 16.33 -5.00 12.34
CA GLY A 79 15.62 -5.04 11.06
C GLY A 79 14.77 -6.31 10.88
N VAL A 80 15.29 -7.46 11.34
CA VAL A 80 14.59 -8.75 11.29
C VAL A 80 13.39 -8.75 12.24
N GLU A 81 13.52 -8.19 13.44
CA GLU A 81 12.42 -8.06 14.40
C GLU A 81 11.33 -7.11 13.89
N ASN A 82 11.69 -5.98 13.28
CA ASN A 82 10.72 -5.11 12.61
C ASN A 82 9.99 -5.87 11.49
N LEU A 83 10.71 -6.60 10.64
CA LEU A 83 10.12 -7.34 9.52
C LEU A 83 9.19 -8.46 10.00
N GLY A 84 9.59 -9.20 11.04
CA GLY A 84 8.75 -10.20 11.69
C GLY A 84 7.47 -9.58 12.26
N TYR A 85 7.61 -8.49 13.03
CA TYR A 85 6.48 -7.77 13.63
C TYR A 85 5.45 -7.28 12.59
N PHE A 86 5.92 -6.61 11.52
CA PHE A 86 5.02 -6.14 10.46
C PHE A 86 4.42 -7.28 9.64
N SER A 87 5.13 -8.39 9.47
CA SER A 87 4.59 -9.59 8.80
C SER A 87 3.44 -10.23 9.58
N GLU A 88 3.56 -10.29 10.91
CA GLU A 88 2.48 -10.78 11.77
C GLU A 88 1.26 -9.85 11.76
N LEU A 89 1.47 -8.53 11.81
CA LEU A 89 0.39 -7.53 11.68
C LEU A 89 -0.34 -7.63 10.33
N ALA A 90 0.38 -7.94 9.26
CA ALA A 90 -0.20 -8.19 7.94
C ALA A 90 -0.95 -9.54 7.84
N GLY A 91 -1.07 -10.28 8.94
CA GLY A 91 -1.78 -11.56 8.98
C GLY A 91 -0.98 -12.75 8.44
N LYS A 92 0.32 -12.59 8.15
CA LYS A 92 1.21 -13.68 7.72
C LYS A 92 1.73 -14.49 8.91
N ARG A 93 0.84 -14.88 9.82
CA ARG A 93 1.18 -15.70 11.00
C ARG A 93 1.78 -17.03 10.56
N GLY A 94 2.95 -17.37 11.11
CA GLY A 94 3.60 -18.65 10.82
C GLY A 94 4.18 -18.75 9.42
N ALA A 95 4.40 -17.64 8.71
CA ALA A 95 5.37 -17.62 7.63
C ALA A 95 6.75 -17.92 8.23
N LYS A 96 7.06 -19.21 8.40
CA LYS A 96 8.36 -19.77 8.82
C LYS A 96 9.46 -19.51 7.78
N ARG A 97 9.35 -18.43 7.02
CA ARG A 97 10.44 -17.96 6.19
C ARG A 97 11.19 -16.99 7.07
N GLU A 98 12.44 -17.32 7.35
CA GLU A 98 13.36 -16.38 7.95
C GLU A 98 13.19 -15.06 7.20
N PRO A 99 12.92 -13.93 7.87
CA PRO A 99 12.82 -12.64 7.19
C PRO A 99 14.05 -12.34 6.28
N LEU A 100 15.18 -12.98 6.58
CA LEU A 100 16.40 -13.03 5.77
C LEU A 100 16.25 -13.75 4.42
N ASP A 101 15.44 -14.81 4.32
CA ASP A 101 15.17 -15.52 3.06
C ASP A 101 14.42 -14.64 2.06
N GLU A 102 13.50 -13.81 2.57
CA GLU A 102 12.78 -12.84 1.72
C GLU A 102 13.71 -11.70 1.28
N LEU A 103 14.60 -11.23 2.17
CA LEU A 103 15.63 -10.23 1.83
C LEU A 103 16.60 -10.73 0.74
N GLY A 104 16.97 -12.02 0.77
CA GLY A 104 17.80 -12.65 -0.25
C GLY A 104 17.18 -12.64 -1.65
N ARG A 105 15.84 -12.60 -1.76
CA ARG A 105 15.14 -12.51 -3.05
C ARG A 105 15.17 -11.12 -3.65
N VAL A 106 15.28 -10.08 -2.82
CA VAL A 106 15.21 -8.68 -3.26
C VAL A 106 16.57 -8.13 -3.69
N ARG A 107 17.66 -8.91 -3.61
CA ARG A 107 19.05 -8.48 -3.92
C ARG A 107 19.44 -7.15 -3.24
N LEU A 108 18.89 -6.87 -2.06
CA LEU A 108 19.21 -5.65 -1.31
C LEU A 108 20.46 -5.82 -0.42
N ILE A 109 21.02 -7.02 -0.37
CA ILE A 109 22.27 -7.33 0.31
C ILE A 109 23.18 -8.03 -0.71
N GLY A 110 24.14 -7.28 -1.22
CA GLY A 110 25.19 -7.69 -2.15
C GLY A 110 26.32 -6.68 -2.04
#